data_AF-A0AAD6AN25-F1
#
_entry.id   AF-A0AAD6AN25-F1
#
_cell.length_a   1.000
_cell.length_b   1.000
_cell.length_c   1.000
_cell.angle_alpha   90.00
_cell.angle_beta   90.00
_cell.angle_gamma   90.00
#
_symmetry.space_group_name_H-M   'P 1'
#
loop_
_entity.id
_entity.type
_entity.pdbx_description
1 polymer ?
#
loop_
_entity_poly.entity_id
_entity_poly.type
_entity_poly.pdbx_seq_one_letter_code
_entity_poly.pdbx_strand_id
1 'polypeptide(L)'
;MIAHKQLALLGSWVVSLRENNGLLSQFNNSCPPEDDPLTFHLACPHGSYKMSSRQQECFPCPANSKAEEEGSVECVCEEDHFRTPLDTPSAACTRPPSPPRDLVYTLKQSTLILEWAAPSDTGGRVDLTYSVGCRRCVGRQCEPCGTSVGFVPQQVGLTERTVTLVNLLPNTNYTFTVEALNGVSELLPNKRFYTQVNVSTSLP
;
A
#
# COMPACT_ATOMS: atom_id res chain seq x y z
N MET A 1 29.85 3.14 -4.82
CA MET A 1 29.53 1.70 -4.64
C MET A 1 30.29 0.94 -5.71
N ILE A 2 31.21 0.04 -5.33
CA ILE A 2 31.95 -0.79 -6.29
C ILE A 2 31.64 -2.24 -5.91
N ALA A 3 31.00 -2.98 -6.82
CA ALA A 3 30.72 -4.40 -6.65
C ALA A 3 31.82 -5.20 -7.36
N HIS A 4 32.49 -6.08 -6.62
CA HIS A 4 33.38 -7.07 -7.22
C HIS A 4 32.66 -8.43 -7.24
N LYS A 5 32.51 -9.01 -8.43
CA LYS A 5 32.16 -10.43 -8.59
C LYS A 5 33.44 -11.23 -8.46
N GLN A 6 33.47 -12.20 -7.55
CA GLN A 6 34.57 -13.16 -7.45
C GLN A 6 33.99 -14.57 -7.63
N LEU A 7 34.46 -15.28 -8.65
CA LEU A 7 34.09 -16.69 -8.85
C LEU A 7 34.82 -17.54 -7.81
N ALA A 8 34.07 -18.33 -7.05
CA ALA A 8 34.62 -19.45 -6.29
C ALA A 8 34.52 -20.73 -7.13
N LEU A 9 35.56 -21.56 -7.10
CA LEU A 9 35.78 -22.75 -7.93
C LEU A 9 34.80 -23.92 -7.69
N LEU A 10 33.69 -23.70 -6.96
CA LEU A 10 32.69 -24.70 -6.58
C LEU A 10 31.25 -24.14 -6.64
N GLY A 11 30.92 -23.42 -7.72
CA GLY A 11 29.53 -23.12 -8.10
C GLY A 11 28.71 -22.22 -7.18
N SER A 12 29.30 -21.57 -6.18
CA SER A 12 28.58 -20.76 -5.20
C SER A 12 28.82 -19.25 -5.42
N TRP A 13 27.75 -18.45 -5.42
CA TRP A 13 27.80 -16.99 -5.56
C TRP A 13 27.61 -16.34 -4.18
N VAL A 14 28.54 -15.46 -3.79
CA VAL A 14 28.45 -14.68 -2.54
C VAL A 14 28.36 -13.19 -2.92
N VAL A 15 27.24 -12.54 -2.59
CA VAL A 15 27.13 -11.08 -2.68
C VAL A 15 27.44 -10.50 -1.30
N SER A 16 28.50 -9.70 -1.20
CA SER A 16 28.93 -9.09 0.05
C SER A 16 28.75 -7.57 -0.06
N LEU A 17 27.85 -7.00 0.73
CA LEU A 17 27.69 -5.54 0.88
C LEU A 17 28.37 -5.10 2.18
N ARG A 18 29.14 -4.01 2.12
CA ARG A 18 29.91 -3.51 3.27
C ARG A 18 29.41 -2.12 3.65
N GLU A 19 28.93 -1.96 4.89
CA GLU A 19 28.72 -0.64 5.52
C GLU A 19 29.20 -0.63 6.98
N ASN A 20 29.70 0.53 7.40
CA ASN A 20 30.60 0.77 8.53
C ASN A 20 29.90 0.82 9.90
N ASN A 21 29.40 -0.32 10.41
CA ASN A 21 29.36 -0.70 11.85
C ASN A 21 28.14 -1.59 12.15
N GLY A 22 28.38 -2.89 12.40
CA GLY A 22 27.41 -3.81 13.01
C GLY A 22 26.77 -4.82 12.05
N LEU A 23 26.84 -6.11 12.42
CA LEU A 23 26.42 -7.30 11.65
C LEU A 23 24.93 -7.32 11.30
N LEU A 24 24.61 -7.74 10.06
CA LEU A 24 23.30 -8.31 9.71
C LEU A 24 23.48 -9.63 8.95
N SER A 25 22.70 -10.60 9.41
CA SER A 25 22.49 -11.99 8.97
C SER A 25 23.19 -12.44 7.67
N GLN A 26 24.10 -13.40 7.82
CA GLN A 26 24.44 -14.34 6.76
C GLN A 26 23.16 -15.12 6.41
N PHE A 27 22.53 -14.85 5.27
CA PHE A 27 21.61 -15.81 4.68
C PHE A 27 22.46 -16.90 4.03
N ASN A 28 22.79 -17.93 4.82
CA ASN A 28 23.27 -19.18 4.29
C ASN A 28 22.09 -19.87 3.57
N ASN A 29 22.08 -19.83 2.25
CA ASN A 29 21.34 -20.80 1.46
C ASN A 29 22.10 -22.13 1.47
N SER A 30 22.19 -22.76 2.65
CA SER A 30 22.71 -24.10 2.80
C SER A 30 21.53 -25.08 2.83
N CYS A 31 21.28 -25.76 1.71
CA CYS A 31 20.58 -27.04 1.75
C CYS A 31 21.37 -27.98 2.67
N PRO A 32 20.73 -28.70 3.60
CA PRO A 32 21.41 -29.78 4.31
C PRO A 32 21.79 -30.89 3.31
N PRO A 33 22.90 -31.61 3.53
CA PRO A 33 23.19 -32.82 2.76
C PRO A 33 22.19 -33.90 3.17
N GLU A 34 21.35 -34.35 2.24
CA GLU A 34 20.41 -35.44 2.49
C GLU A 34 21.08 -36.79 2.18
N ASP A 35 21.55 -37.46 3.23
CA ASP A 35 21.76 -38.91 3.23
C ASP A 35 20.39 -39.61 3.45
N ASP A 36 19.54 -39.66 2.42
CA ASP A 36 18.46 -40.67 2.29
C ASP A 36 18.08 -40.88 0.81
N PRO A 37 18.42 -42.02 0.18
CA PRO A 37 18.31 -42.20 -1.28
C PRO A 37 16.88 -42.43 -1.81
N LEU A 38 15.83 -42.25 -1.00
CA LEU A 38 14.43 -42.47 -1.43
C LEU A 38 13.51 -41.25 -1.32
N THR A 39 13.98 -40.10 -0.84
CA THR A 39 13.15 -38.89 -0.75
C THR A 39 13.54 -37.89 -1.83
N PHE A 40 12.98 -38.04 -3.02
CA PHE A 40 13.05 -36.98 -4.04
C PHE A 40 12.26 -35.77 -3.52
N HIS A 41 12.95 -34.75 -2.99
CA HIS A 41 12.32 -33.46 -2.72
C HIS A 41 11.98 -32.77 -4.05
N LEU A 42 10.80 -33.10 -4.59
CA LEU A 42 10.33 -32.50 -5.83
C LEU A 42 10.27 -30.97 -5.68
N ALA A 43 10.79 -30.26 -6.68
CA ALA A 43 10.61 -28.82 -6.79
C ALA A 43 9.11 -28.54 -6.97
N CYS A 44 8.63 -27.44 -6.40
CA CYS A 44 7.24 -27.04 -6.60
C CYS A 44 6.99 -26.71 -8.07
N PRO A 45 5.89 -27.17 -8.67
CA PRO A 45 5.55 -26.79 -10.02
C PRO A 45 5.25 -25.28 -10.10
N HIS A 46 5.28 -24.73 -11.32
CA HIS A 46 4.87 -23.35 -11.59
C HIS A 46 3.51 -23.02 -10.95
N GLY A 47 3.38 -21.80 -10.43
CA GLY A 47 2.18 -21.36 -9.71
C GLY A 47 2.01 -21.96 -8.32
N SER A 48 3.02 -22.66 -7.79
CA SER A 48 3.04 -23.19 -6.43
C SER A 48 4.35 -22.85 -5.71
N TYR A 49 4.32 -22.88 -4.38
CA TYR A 49 5.48 -22.54 -3.55
C TYR A 49 5.55 -23.40 -2.28
N LYS A 50 6.75 -23.46 -1.65
CA LYS A 50 6.94 -24.04 -0.32
C LYS A 50 7.90 -23.20 0.52
N MET A 51 7.49 -22.81 1.73
CA MET A 51 8.29 -21.92 2.58
C MET A 51 9.44 -22.64 3.31
N SER A 52 9.37 -23.96 3.41
CA SER A 52 10.37 -24.78 4.10
C SER A 52 10.60 -26.09 3.36
N SER A 53 11.84 -26.55 3.34
CA SER A 53 12.19 -27.89 2.84
C SER A 53 11.51 -29.01 3.63
N ARG A 54 11.14 -28.77 4.90
CA ARG A 54 10.40 -29.73 5.73
C ARG A 54 8.93 -29.89 5.34
N GLN A 55 8.43 -28.99 4.50
CA GLN A 55 7.05 -29.05 4.04
C GLN A 55 6.96 -30.06 2.90
N GLN A 56 6.15 -31.11 3.10
CA GLN A 56 6.02 -32.21 2.13
C GLN A 56 5.27 -31.79 0.87
N GLU A 57 4.33 -30.84 1.00
CA GLU A 57 3.45 -30.43 -0.09
C GLU A 57 3.68 -28.96 -0.48
N CYS A 58 3.52 -28.69 -1.77
CA CYS A 58 3.52 -27.34 -2.33
C CYS A 58 2.14 -26.72 -2.19
N PHE A 59 2.09 -25.45 -1.81
CA PHE A 59 0.85 -24.70 -1.78
C PHE A 59 0.66 -23.94 -3.10
N PRO A 60 -0.56 -23.84 -3.62
CA PRO A 60 -0.84 -22.96 -4.75
C PRO A 60 -0.60 -21.51 -4.35
N CYS A 61 -0.21 -20.68 -5.32
CA CYS A 61 -0.08 -19.25 -5.07
C CYS A 61 -1.42 -18.64 -4.64
N PRO A 62 -1.43 -17.80 -3.60
CA PRO A 62 -2.62 -17.09 -3.19
C PRO A 62 -3.01 -16.04 -4.26
N ALA A 63 -4.23 -15.52 -4.17
CA ALA A 63 -4.77 -14.61 -5.18
C ALA A 63 -3.87 -13.38 -5.44
N ASN A 64 -3.87 -12.93 -6.70
CA ASN A 64 -3.06 -11.81 -7.22
C ASN A 64 -1.55 -11.98 -7.01
N SER A 65 -1.07 -13.24 -7.00
CA SER A 65 0.34 -13.57 -6.91
C SER A 65 0.68 -14.76 -7.79
N LYS A 66 1.94 -14.85 -8.21
CA LYS A 66 2.44 -15.87 -9.12
C LYS A 66 3.83 -16.35 -8.71
N ALA A 67 4.09 -17.62 -9.01
CA ALA A 67 5.41 -18.24 -8.92
C ALA A 67 5.82 -18.62 -10.34
N GLU A 68 6.70 -17.81 -10.95
CA GLU A 68 7.17 -18.03 -12.32
C GLU A 68 8.25 -19.09 -12.42
N GLU A 69 8.91 -19.44 -11.32
CA GLU A 69 9.99 -20.44 -11.28
C GLU A 69 9.56 -21.70 -10.55
N GLU A 70 10.00 -22.87 -11.02
CA GLU A 70 9.86 -24.11 -10.27
C GLU A 70 10.68 -24.06 -8.98
N GLY A 71 10.16 -24.64 -7.90
CA GLY A 71 10.84 -24.63 -6.60
C GLY A 71 10.77 -23.29 -5.87
N SER A 72 9.88 -22.38 -6.29
CA SER A 72 9.66 -21.09 -5.63
C SER A 72 9.40 -21.25 -4.12
N VAL A 73 10.05 -20.40 -3.31
CA VAL A 73 9.87 -20.37 -1.85
C VAL A 73 8.77 -19.41 -1.39
N GLU A 74 8.36 -18.51 -2.27
CA GLU A 74 7.22 -17.61 -2.10
C GLU A 74 6.61 -17.26 -3.47
N CYS A 75 5.39 -16.73 -3.46
CA CYS A 75 4.76 -16.18 -4.66
C CYS A 75 4.91 -14.66 -4.70
N VAL A 76 5.40 -14.13 -5.82
CA VAL A 76 5.57 -12.70 -6.05
C VAL A 76 4.22 -12.08 -6.42
N CYS A 77 3.93 -10.88 -5.91
CA CYS A 77 2.69 -10.20 -6.26
C CYS A 77 2.64 -9.81 -7.73
N GLU A 78 1.43 -9.84 -8.30
CA GLU A 78 1.16 -9.29 -9.63
C GLU A 78 1.29 -7.75 -9.65
N GLU A 79 1.29 -7.16 -10.84
CA GLU A 79 1.40 -5.71 -11.00
C GLU A 79 0.28 -4.97 -10.25
N ASP A 80 0.65 -3.83 -9.65
CA ASP A 80 -0.22 -2.99 -8.79
C ASP A 80 -0.82 -3.72 -7.56
N HIS A 81 -0.34 -4.92 -7.21
CA HIS A 81 -0.70 -5.65 -6.01
C HIS A 81 0.50 -5.82 -5.07
N PHE A 82 0.22 -5.83 -3.78
CA PHE A 82 1.23 -5.72 -2.75
C PHE A 82 0.84 -6.48 -1.48
N ARG A 83 1.88 -6.82 -0.71
CA ARG A 83 1.80 -7.23 0.69
C ARG A 83 2.54 -6.22 1.54
N THR A 84 2.03 -5.98 2.73
CA THR A 84 2.72 -5.27 3.81
C THR A 84 3.68 -6.23 4.53
N PRO A 85 4.68 -5.71 5.27
CA PRO A 85 5.56 -6.56 6.08
C PRO A 85 4.85 -7.36 7.19
N LEU A 86 3.61 -7.00 7.53
CA LEU A 86 2.80 -7.70 8.53
C LEU A 86 1.99 -8.86 7.94
N ASP A 87 1.86 -8.93 6.61
CA ASP A 87 1.13 -10.01 5.96
C ASP A 87 1.96 -11.29 5.89
N THR A 88 1.30 -12.43 6.01
CA THR A 88 1.96 -13.73 5.86
C THR A 88 2.22 -14.03 4.38
N PRO A 89 3.23 -14.87 4.05
CA PRO A 89 3.49 -15.24 2.66
C PRO A 89 2.34 -16.02 1.99
N SER A 90 1.45 -16.62 2.79
CA SER A 90 0.22 -17.27 2.32
C SER A 90 -0.97 -16.30 2.13
N ALA A 91 -0.85 -15.05 2.55
CA ALA A 91 -1.88 -14.05 2.30
C ALA A 91 -1.94 -13.69 0.81
N ALA A 92 -3.14 -13.38 0.32
CA ALA A 92 -3.31 -12.83 -1.02
C ALA A 92 -2.63 -11.45 -1.14
N CYS A 93 -2.14 -11.13 -2.33
CA CYS A 93 -1.72 -9.75 -2.60
C CYS A 93 -2.96 -8.87 -2.77
N THR A 94 -2.87 -7.69 -2.19
CA THR A 94 -3.96 -6.71 -2.12
C THR A 94 -3.60 -5.46 -2.89
N ARG A 95 -4.55 -4.58 -3.16
CA ARG A 95 -4.28 -3.31 -3.87
C ARG A 95 -4.84 -2.12 -3.09
N PRO A 96 -4.44 -0.88 -3.43
CA PRO A 96 -5.10 0.30 -2.89
C PRO A 96 -6.60 0.31 -3.24
N PRO A 97 -7.46 0.90 -2.40
CA PRO A 97 -8.89 0.93 -2.64
C PRO A 97 -9.27 1.86 -3.80
N SER A 98 -10.47 1.71 -4.34
CA SER A 98 -11.06 2.69 -5.26
C SER A 98 -11.37 4.01 -4.54
N PRO A 99 -11.66 5.12 -5.25
CA PRO A 99 -12.15 6.34 -4.60
C PRO A 99 -13.41 6.10 -3.75
N PRO A 100 -13.63 6.88 -2.69
CA PRO A 100 -14.93 6.97 -2.01
C PRO A 100 -16.03 7.39 -2.99
N ARG A 101 -17.26 6.99 -2.69
CA ARG A 101 -18.43 7.26 -3.53
C ARG A 101 -19.30 8.34 -2.90
N ASP A 102 -20.22 8.90 -3.69
CA ASP A 102 -21.30 9.76 -3.20
C ASP A 102 -20.84 10.90 -2.26
N LEU A 103 -19.72 11.56 -2.61
CA LEU A 103 -19.22 12.68 -1.82
C LEU A 103 -20.19 13.86 -1.95
N VAL A 104 -20.81 14.20 -0.82
CA VAL A 104 -21.75 15.31 -0.68
C VAL A 104 -21.25 16.28 0.38
N TYR A 105 -21.75 17.51 0.33
CA TYR A 105 -21.38 18.54 1.28
C TYR A 105 -22.58 19.36 1.75
N THR A 106 -22.50 19.83 2.99
CA THR A 106 -23.45 20.77 3.58
C THR A 106 -22.68 21.98 4.12
N LEU A 107 -22.87 23.15 3.51
CA LEU A 107 -22.25 24.40 3.95
C LEU A 107 -23.19 25.17 4.87
N LYS A 108 -22.70 25.55 6.06
CA LYS A 108 -23.38 26.40 7.04
C LYS A 108 -22.43 27.52 7.44
N GLN A 109 -22.60 28.72 6.89
CA GLN A 109 -21.73 29.87 7.13
C GLN A 109 -20.26 29.56 6.78
N SER A 110 -19.36 29.52 7.77
CA SER A 110 -17.93 29.18 7.63
C SER A 110 -17.61 27.73 7.95
N THR A 111 -18.63 26.88 8.14
CA THR A 111 -18.50 25.46 8.45
C THR A 111 -19.03 24.61 7.30
N LEU A 112 -18.24 23.62 6.87
CA LEU A 112 -18.61 22.66 5.84
C LEU A 112 -18.60 21.26 6.43
N ILE A 113 -19.67 20.51 6.23
CA ILE A 113 -19.72 19.08 6.58
C ILE A 113 -19.57 18.31 5.27
N LEU A 114 -18.57 17.43 5.20
CA LEU A 114 -18.42 16.47 4.12
C LEU A 114 -18.90 15.10 4.59
N GLU A 115 -19.62 14.40 3.72
CA GLU A 115 -20.08 13.03 3.94
C GLU A 115 -19.89 12.23 2.65
N TRP A 116 -19.51 10.96 2.78
CA TRP A 116 -19.27 10.09 1.62
C TRP A 116 -19.69 8.64 1.90
N ALA A 117 -19.82 7.87 0.84
CA ALA A 117 -19.99 6.43 0.90
C ALA A 117 -18.64 5.70 0.77
N ALA A 118 -18.61 4.46 1.28
CA ALA A 118 -17.45 3.59 1.15
C ALA A 118 -17.09 3.35 -0.33
N PRO A 119 -15.81 3.08 -0.63
CA PRO A 119 -15.37 2.71 -1.96
C PRO A 119 -16.08 1.44 -2.45
N SER A 120 -16.26 1.30 -3.77
CA SER A 120 -16.83 0.08 -4.36
C SER A 120 -15.89 -1.11 -4.26
N ASP A 121 -14.58 -0.86 -4.21
CA ASP A 121 -13.55 -1.87 -4.02
C ASP A 121 -12.58 -1.43 -2.94
N THR A 122 -12.39 -2.27 -1.92
CA THR A 122 -11.48 -2.02 -0.81
C THR A 122 -10.06 -2.52 -1.09
N GLY A 123 -9.86 -3.16 -2.24
CA GLY A 123 -8.60 -3.80 -2.64
C GLY A 123 -8.31 -5.08 -1.87
N GLY A 124 -9.35 -5.71 -1.31
CA GLY A 124 -9.24 -6.95 -0.54
C GLY A 124 -8.84 -6.77 0.92
N ARG A 125 -8.86 -5.53 1.44
CA ARG A 125 -8.57 -5.24 2.85
C ARG A 125 -9.73 -4.61 3.61
N VAL A 126 -9.59 -4.61 4.94
CA VAL A 126 -10.57 -4.08 5.89
C VAL A 126 -10.01 -2.95 6.75
N ASP A 127 -8.72 -2.65 6.64
CA ASP A 127 -7.99 -1.58 7.33
C ASP A 127 -8.14 -0.22 6.62
N LEU A 128 -9.37 0.09 6.16
CA LEU A 128 -9.66 1.32 5.45
C LEU A 128 -9.58 2.53 6.36
N THR A 129 -8.91 3.57 5.87
CA THR A 129 -8.91 4.91 6.44
C THR A 129 -9.16 5.96 5.36
N TYR A 130 -9.51 7.17 5.75
CA TYR A 130 -9.76 8.28 4.81
C TYR A 130 -8.86 9.47 5.13
N SER A 131 -8.53 10.22 4.08
CA SER A 131 -7.74 11.45 4.13
C SER A 131 -8.39 12.53 3.30
N VAL A 132 -8.40 13.76 3.81
CA VAL A 132 -9.07 14.90 3.18
C VAL A 132 -8.04 15.92 2.72
N GLY A 133 -7.97 16.14 1.41
CA GLY A 133 -7.19 17.21 0.79
C GLY A 133 -8.02 18.50 0.72
N CYS A 134 -7.35 19.63 0.89
CA CYS A 134 -7.98 20.95 0.78
C CYS A 134 -7.09 21.87 -0.06
N ARG A 135 -7.70 22.47 -1.08
CA ARG A 135 -7.09 23.54 -1.88
C ARG A 135 -8.03 24.72 -1.95
N ARG A 136 -7.48 25.93 -1.85
CA ARG A 136 -8.21 27.17 -2.09
C ARG A 136 -7.69 27.83 -3.35
N CYS A 137 -8.60 28.34 -4.17
CA CYS A 137 -8.28 29.02 -5.42
C CYS A 137 -8.65 30.50 -5.33
N VAL A 138 -7.69 31.38 -5.56
CA VAL A 138 -7.90 32.82 -5.71
C VAL A 138 -7.63 33.18 -7.17
N GLY A 139 -8.69 33.50 -7.92
CA GLY A 139 -8.60 33.65 -9.37
C GLY A 139 -8.20 32.33 -10.06
N ARG A 140 -7.02 32.29 -10.68
CA ARG A 140 -6.48 31.09 -11.36
C ARG A 140 -5.42 30.33 -10.57
N GLN A 141 -5.03 30.83 -9.39
CA GLN A 141 -3.98 30.21 -8.59
C GLN A 141 -4.60 29.41 -7.43
N CYS A 142 -4.26 28.13 -7.34
CA CYS A 142 -4.77 27.23 -6.31
C CYS A 142 -3.64 26.71 -5.41
N GLU A 143 -3.75 26.98 -4.12
CA GLU A 143 -2.78 26.61 -3.10
C GLU A 143 -3.41 25.67 -2.05
N PRO A 144 -2.61 24.86 -1.34
CA PRO A 144 -3.10 24.10 -0.20
C PRO A 144 -3.77 25.02 0.82
N CYS A 145 -4.82 24.53 1.47
CA CYS A 145 -5.39 25.23 2.60
C CYS A 145 -4.35 25.27 3.73
N GLY A 146 -4.00 26.47 4.18
CA GLY A 146 -3.10 26.64 5.32
C GLY A 146 -3.75 26.15 6.62
N THR A 147 -3.07 26.38 7.73
CA THR A 147 -3.51 26.00 9.09
C THR A 147 -4.77 26.72 9.57
N SER A 148 -5.29 27.67 8.79
CA SER A 148 -6.53 28.40 9.10
C SER A 148 -7.77 27.51 9.03
N VAL A 149 -7.79 26.53 8.12
CA VAL A 149 -8.92 25.58 8.00
C VAL A 149 -8.72 24.45 8.99
N GLY A 150 -9.67 24.30 9.92
CA GLY A 150 -9.66 23.21 10.90
C GLY A 150 -10.43 21.99 10.38
N PHE A 151 -9.96 20.80 10.71
CA PHE A 151 -10.62 19.52 10.40
C PHE A 151 -11.00 18.81 11.69
N VAL A 152 -12.28 18.48 11.84
CA VAL A 152 -12.83 17.82 13.02
C VAL A 152 -13.50 16.50 12.60
N PRO A 153 -13.14 15.35 13.18
CA PRO A 153 -12.19 15.20 14.29
C PRO A 153 -10.71 15.36 13.89
N GLN A 154 -10.35 15.06 12.64
CA GLN A 154 -8.99 15.11 12.11
C GLN A 154 -9.00 15.12 10.58
N GLN A 155 -7.87 15.43 9.95
CA GLN A 155 -7.76 15.49 8.49
C GLN A 155 -7.40 14.15 7.83
N VAL A 156 -6.63 13.32 8.52
CA VAL A 156 -6.06 12.07 8.01
C VAL A 156 -6.34 10.93 8.99
N GLY A 157 -6.37 9.69 8.51
CA GLY A 157 -6.62 8.52 9.35
C GLY A 157 -8.06 8.48 9.88
N LEU A 158 -9.01 9.06 9.14
CA LEU A 158 -10.43 9.00 9.48
C LEU A 158 -10.96 7.57 9.28
N THR A 159 -11.70 7.05 10.25
CA THR A 159 -12.45 5.78 10.12
C THR A 159 -13.91 6.03 9.78
N GLU A 160 -14.44 7.15 10.27
CA GLU A 160 -15.78 7.63 9.93
C GLU A 160 -15.82 8.24 8.53
N ARG A 161 -17.00 8.18 7.91
CA ARG A 161 -17.24 8.68 6.54
C ARG A 161 -17.77 10.11 6.52
N THR A 162 -17.32 10.91 7.49
CA THR A 162 -17.68 12.32 7.62
C THR A 162 -16.52 13.10 8.21
N VAL A 163 -16.40 14.36 7.80
CA VAL A 163 -15.52 15.33 8.44
C VAL A 163 -16.20 16.69 8.47
N THR A 164 -15.98 17.45 9.54
CA THR A 164 -16.41 18.84 9.63
C THR A 164 -15.21 19.76 9.46
N LEU A 165 -15.29 20.66 8.50
CA LEU A 165 -14.30 21.69 8.24
C LEU A 165 -14.80 23.01 8.80
N VAL A 166 -13.93 23.71 9.52
CA VAL A 166 -14.26 24.98 10.20
C VAL A 166 -13.32 26.10 9.75
N ASN A 167 -13.73 27.34 10.00
CA ASN A 167 -12.96 28.55 9.69
C ASN A 167 -12.68 28.75 8.20
N LEU A 168 -13.64 28.36 7.34
CA LEU A 168 -13.57 28.68 5.92
C LEU A 168 -13.70 30.19 5.72
N LEU A 169 -12.85 30.73 4.86
CA LEU A 169 -12.88 32.15 4.49
C LEU A 169 -14.11 32.42 3.61
N PRO A 170 -14.79 33.56 3.76
CA PRO A 170 -15.89 33.96 2.88
C PRO A 170 -15.36 34.29 1.47
N ASN A 171 -16.26 34.29 0.48
CA ASN A 171 -15.99 34.64 -0.92
C ASN A 171 -14.78 33.90 -1.52
N THR A 172 -14.60 32.64 -1.12
CA THR A 172 -13.44 31.83 -1.52
C THR A 172 -13.91 30.53 -2.13
N ASN A 173 -13.26 30.12 -3.22
CA ASN A 173 -13.51 28.85 -3.87
C ASN A 173 -12.55 27.81 -3.32
N TYR A 174 -13.12 26.76 -2.74
CA TYR A 174 -12.41 25.61 -2.21
C TYR A 174 -12.66 24.38 -3.08
N THR A 175 -11.63 23.55 -3.19
CA THR A 175 -11.71 22.19 -3.72
C THR A 175 -11.31 21.25 -2.60
N PHE A 176 -12.21 20.35 -2.25
CA PHE A 176 -11.95 19.30 -1.27
C PHE A 176 -11.87 17.97 -1.98
N THR A 177 -10.85 17.18 -1.64
CA THR A 177 -10.67 15.83 -2.15
C THR A 177 -10.73 14.84 -0.99
N VAL A 178 -11.33 13.68 -1.20
CA VAL A 178 -11.35 12.60 -0.21
C VAL A 178 -10.72 11.36 -0.83
N GLU A 179 -9.67 10.86 -0.20
CA GLU A 179 -8.95 9.64 -0.53
C GLU A 179 -9.37 8.52 0.43
N ALA A 180 -9.58 7.31 -0.11
CA ALA A 180 -9.62 6.09 0.68
C ALA A 180 -8.23 5.45 0.65
N LEU A 181 -7.76 4.96 1.79
CA LEU A 181 -6.43 4.41 1.98
C LEU A 181 -6.51 3.08 2.74
N ASN A 182 -5.57 2.18 2.49
CA ASN A 182 -5.36 0.94 3.24
C ASN A 182 -3.86 0.70 3.44
N GLY A 183 -3.47 -0.40 4.10
CA GLY A 183 -2.07 -0.69 4.42
C GLY A 183 -1.11 -0.80 3.24
N VAL A 184 -1.61 -0.92 2.00
CA VAL A 184 -0.77 -0.97 0.78
C VAL A 184 -0.83 0.30 -0.06
N SER A 185 -1.60 1.32 0.34
CA SER A 185 -1.74 2.58 -0.42
C SER A 185 -0.42 3.34 -0.59
N GLU A 186 0.49 3.26 0.38
CA GLU A 186 1.80 3.94 0.31
C GLU A 186 2.77 3.28 -0.67
N LEU A 187 2.53 2.02 -1.05
CA LEU A 187 3.36 1.27 -1.98
C LEU A 187 3.10 1.65 -3.45
N LEU A 188 2.07 2.47 -3.70
CA LEU A 188 1.71 2.97 -5.02
C LEU A 188 1.59 4.51 -5.04
N PRO A 189 2.66 5.27 -4.69
CA PRO A 189 2.57 6.71 -4.47
C PRO A 189 2.24 7.52 -5.73
N ASN A 190 2.53 6.96 -6.90
CA ASN A 190 2.33 7.61 -8.20
C ASN A 190 0.89 7.53 -8.71
N LYS A 191 0.01 6.73 -8.07
CA LYS A 191 -1.41 6.64 -8.42
C LYS A 191 -2.24 6.98 -7.19
N ARG A 192 -2.91 8.14 -7.23
CA ARG A 192 -3.83 8.56 -6.17
C ARG A 192 -5.26 8.59 -6.70
N PHE A 193 -6.14 7.99 -5.92
CA PHE A 193 -7.55 7.83 -6.25
C PHE A 193 -8.38 8.61 -5.24
N TYR A 194 -9.07 9.65 -5.71
CA TYR A 194 -9.89 10.51 -4.87
C TYR A 194 -11.20 10.86 -5.55
N THR A 195 -12.19 11.21 -4.74
CA THR A 195 -13.39 11.93 -5.16
C THR A 195 -13.27 13.38 -4.72
N GLN A 196 -13.92 14.31 -5.42
CA GLN A 196 -13.78 15.73 -5.13
C GLN A 196 -15.08 16.51 -5.22
N VAL A 197 -15.15 17.61 -4.48
CA VAL A 197 -16.22 18.61 -4.57
C VAL A 197 -15.61 20.01 -4.61
N ASN A 198 -16.28 20.90 -5.33
CA ASN A 198 -15.96 22.32 -5.37
C ASN A 198 -17.02 23.09 -4.59
N VAL A 199 -16.57 23.94 -3.67
CA VAL A 199 -17.42 24.69 -2.74
C VAL A 199 -17.06 26.16 -2.81
N SER A 200 -18.05 27.01 -3.01
CA SER A 200 -17.90 28.46 -2.97
C SER A 200 -18.57 28.98 -1.70
N THR A 201 -17.81 29.67 -0.84
CA THR A 201 -18.36 30.34 0.32
C THR A 201 -18.87 31.73 -0.06
N SER A 202 -20.06 32.11 0.38
CA SER A 202 -20.61 33.47 0.21
C SER A 202 -20.66 34.21 1.54
N LEU A 203 -20.85 35.52 1.50
CA LEU A 203 -21.25 36.28 2.69
C LEU A 203 -22.70 35.91 3.09
N PRO A 204 -23.04 35.93 4.40
CA PRO A 204 -24.42 35.89 4.88
C PRO A 204 -25.23 37.11 4.42
#